data_AF-A0A645EL70-F1
#
_entry.id   AF-A0A645EL70-F1
#
_cell.length_a   1.000
_cell.length_b   1.000
_cell.length_c   1.000
_cell.angle_alpha   90.00
_cell.angle_beta   90.00
_cell.angle_gamma   90.00
#
_symmetry.space_group_name_H-M   'P 1'
#
loop_
_entity.id
_entity.type
_entity.pdbx_description
1 polymer ?
#
loop_
_entity_poly.entity_id
_entity_poly.type
_entity_poly.pdbx_seq_one_letter_code
_entity_poly.pdbx_strand_id
1 'polypeptide(L)'
;MIGYKSERYFKYGKFAARLDDFANYIPARISAFLIISTSSLSSTSASADSSHLTFIERLKFVLKYGRAHSSPNSGYPESAMAALLNCRFGGPSIYFGQLCEKPYIGTNQRELTLEDCEIGVRANYRAEFVFTIIILSTTYSIWQILFS
;
A
#
# COMPACT_ATOMS: atom_id res chain seq x y z
N MET A 1 4.58 4.22 14.78
CA MET A 1 4.39 2.90 15.44
C MET A 1 4.56 3.07 16.94
N ILE A 2 3.50 2.89 17.74
CA ILE A 2 3.62 2.67 19.19
C ILE A 2 4.01 1.20 19.38
N GLY A 3 5.31 1.00 19.51
CA GLY A 3 5.94 -0.31 19.62
C GLY A 3 7.40 -0.14 19.99
N TYR A 4 7.70 0.80 20.89
CA TYR A 4 9.01 0.87 21.51
C TYR A 4 9.24 -0.44 22.26
N LYS A 5 10.24 -1.20 21.80
CA LYS A 5 10.77 -2.40 22.44
C LYS A 5 11.32 -2.05 23.83
N SER A 6 10.43 -1.82 24.79
CA SER A 6 10.77 -1.93 26.20
C SER A 6 10.51 -3.38 26.61
N GLU A 7 11.50 -4.05 27.19
CA GLU A 7 11.43 -5.46 27.62
C GLU A 7 10.18 -5.76 28.45
N ARG A 8 9.67 -4.74 29.17
CA ARG A 8 8.50 -4.82 30.04
C ARG A 8 7.15 -5.02 29.33
N TYR A 9 6.99 -4.58 28.08
CA TYR A 9 5.71 -4.64 27.34
C TYR A 9 5.75 -5.50 26.09
N PHE A 10 6.82 -6.26 25.88
CA PHE A 10 7.03 -7.05 24.66
C PHE A 10 5.86 -8.01 24.34
N LYS A 11 5.26 -8.65 25.35
CA LYS A 11 4.13 -9.57 25.17
C LYS A 11 2.81 -8.84 24.84
N TYR A 12 2.54 -7.71 25.47
CA TYR A 12 1.35 -6.89 25.23
C TYR A 12 1.43 -6.17 23.87
N GLY A 13 2.58 -5.59 23.54
CA GLY A 13 2.82 -4.97 22.24
C GLY A 13 2.69 -5.95 21.08
N LYS A 14 3.10 -7.22 21.28
CA LYS A 14 2.96 -8.27 20.26
C LYS A 14 1.50 -8.68 20.00
N PHE A 15 0.67 -8.72 21.04
CA PHE A 15 -0.76 -9.02 20.86
C PHE A 15 -1.48 -7.87 20.15
N ALA A 16 -1.24 -6.63 20.57
CA ALA A 16 -1.78 -5.44 19.91
C ALA A 16 -1.36 -5.36 18.43
N ALA A 17 -0.08 -5.60 18.12
CA ALA A 17 0.41 -5.62 16.74
C ALA A 17 -0.26 -6.70 15.89
N ARG A 18 -0.51 -7.89 16.45
CA ARG A 18 -1.20 -8.97 15.72
C ARG A 18 -2.67 -8.68 15.48
N LEU A 19 -3.36 -8.06 16.44
CA LEU A 19 -4.75 -7.65 16.29
C LEU A 19 -4.88 -6.55 15.24
N ASP A 20 -3.99 -5.56 15.27
CA ASP A 20 -3.89 -4.53 14.25
C ASP A 20 -3.61 -5.15 12.86
N ASP A 21 -2.69 -6.11 12.78
CA ASP A 21 -2.41 -6.82 11.53
C ASP A 21 -3.66 -7.59 11.02
N PHE A 22 -4.48 -8.15 11.91
CA PHE A 22 -5.71 -8.82 11.51
C PHE A 22 -6.77 -7.83 11.01
N ALA A 23 -7.01 -6.75 11.75
CA ALA A 23 -7.96 -5.71 11.39
C ALA A 23 -7.61 -5.06 10.04
N ASN A 24 -6.33 -4.88 9.75
CA ASN A 24 -5.82 -4.26 8.52
C ASN A 24 -5.60 -5.25 7.38
N TYR A 25 -5.86 -6.55 7.57
CA TYR A 25 -5.67 -7.55 6.53
C TYR A 25 -6.50 -7.25 5.28
N ILE A 26 -7.82 -7.13 5.42
CA ILE A 26 -8.75 -6.84 4.32
C ILE A 26 -8.55 -5.41 3.79
N PRO A 27 -8.52 -4.35 4.63
CA PRO A 27 -8.31 -2.98 4.17
C PRO A 27 -7.08 -2.82 3.29
N ALA A 28 -5.93 -3.41 3.65
CA ALA A 28 -4.70 -3.27 2.87
C ALA A 28 -4.81 -3.85 1.45
N ARG A 29 -5.54 -4.95 1.24
CA ARG A 29 -5.75 -5.53 -0.11
C ARG A 29 -6.70 -4.65 -0.92
N ILE A 30 -7.75 -4.12 -0.29
CA ILE A 30 -8.68 -3.18 -0.93
C ILE A 30 -7.91 -1.92 -1.37
N SER A 31 -7.08 -1.35 -0.49
CA SER A 31 -6.24 -0.19 -0.82
C SER A 31 -5.35 -0.46 -2.03
N ALA A 32 -4.63 -1.59 -2.04
CA ALA A 32 -3.78 -1.96 -3.16
C ALA A 32 -4.57 -2.10 -4.48
N PHE A 33 -5.75 -2.73 -4.42
CA PHE A 33 -6.63 -2.89 -5.57
C PHE A 33 -7.16 -1.54 -6.09
N LEU A 34 -7.59 -0.64 -5.20
CA LEU A 34 -8.10 0.68 -5.56
C LEU A 34 -7.01 1.57 -6.14
N ILE A 35 -5.79 1.53 -5.60
CA ILE A 35 -4.63 2.25 -6.16
C ILE A 35 -4.37 1.80 -7.61
N ILE A 36 -4.36 0.48 -7.87
CA ILE A 36 -4.18 -0.04 -9.23
C ILE A 36 -5.36 0.38 -10.12
N SER A 37 -6.60 0.25 -9.65
CA SER A 37 -7.79 0.51 -10.45
C SER A 37 -7.96 1.98 -10.82
N THR A 38 -7.56 2.90 -9.94
CA THR A 38 -7.66 4.36 -10.15
C THR A 38 -6.44 4.96 -10.85
N SER A 39 -5.37 4.17 -11.03
CA SER A 39 -4.14 4.62 -11.68
C SER A 39 -4.28 4.86 -13.19
N SER A 40 -5.19 4.17 -13.87
CA SER A 40 -5.44 4.37 -15.31
C SER A 40 -5.99 5.76 -15.64
N LEU A 41 -6.56 6.46 -14.65
CA LEU A 41 -7.02 7.85 -14.78
C LEU A 41 -5.86 8.87 -14.66
N SER A 42 -4.66 8.43 -14.28
CA SER A 42 -3.45 9.27 -14.17
C SER A 42 -2.56 9.08 -15.39
N SER A 43 -2.99 9.53 -16.57
CA SER A 43 -2.12 9.59 -17.77
C SER A 43 -1.07 10.70 -17.69
N THR A 44 -0.85 11.31 -16.52
CA THR A 44 0.15 12.36 -16.32
C THR A 44 1.49 11.74 -15.99
N SER A 45 2.26 11.48 -17.05
CA SER A 45 3.71 11.63 -17.14
C SER A 45 4.54 11.21 -15.91
N ALA A 46 4.48 9.95 -15.50
CA ALA A 46 5.67 9.38 -14.86
C ALA A 46 6.66 9.10 -16.01
N SER A 47 7.75 9.88 -16.11
CA SER A 47 9.00 9.67 -16.86
C SER A 47 8.92 8.82 -18.15
N ALA A 48 9.41 9.32 -19.29
CA ALA A 48 9.36 8.69 -20.62
C ALA A 48 9.85 7.22 -20.76
N ASP A 49 10.36 6.60 -19.68
CA ASP A 49 10.79 5.21 -19.55
C ASP A 49 9.83 4.33 -18.73
N SER A 50 8.64 4.84 -18.37
CA SER A 50 7.60 4.09 -17.66
C SER A 50 6.98 3.04 -18.58
N SER A 51 7.50 1.82 -18.52
CA SER A 51 6.81 0.65 -19.07
C SER A 51 5.38 0.63 -18.51
N HIS A 52 4.40 0.86 -19.39
CA HIS A 52 3.02 1.03 -18.99
C HIS A 52 2.44 -0.35 -18.67
N LEU A 53 2.69 -0.85 -17.46
CA LEU A 53 2.13 -2.12 -17.00
C LEU A 53 0.61 -2.09 -17.16
N THR A 54 0.07 -3.12 -17.81
CA THR A 54 -1.37 -3.36 -17.87
C THR A 54 -1.93 -3.56 -16.45
N PHE A 55 -3.24 -3.39 -16.30
CA PHE A 55 -3.93 -3.66 -15.02
C PHE A 55 -3.58 -5.04 -14.45
N ILE A 56 -3.55 -6.06 -15.31
CA ILE A 56 -3.24 -7.45 -14.94
C ILE A 56 -1.79 -7.58 -14.47
N GLU A 57 -0.83 -6.94 -15.15
CA GLU A 57 0.57 -6.96 -14.75
C GLU A 57 0.80 -6.26 -13.41
N ARG A 58 0.11 -5.14 -13.16
CA ARG A 58 0.14 -4.45 -11.86
C ARG A 58 -0.40 -5.34 -10.75
N LEU A 59 -1.48 -6.07 -10.99
CA LEU A 59 -2.00 -7.06 -10.02
C LEU A 59 -0.99 -8.18 -9.76
N LYS A 60 -0.40 -8.76 -10.80
CA LYS A 60 0.65 -9.79 -10.66
C LYS A 60 1.85 -9.24 -9.87
N PHE A 61 2.23 -8.00 -10.09
CA PHE A 61 3.29 -7.32 -9.36
C PHE A 61 2.95 -7.22 -7.87
N VAL A 62 1.75 -6.76 -7.52
CA VAL A 62 1.30 -6.69 -6.11
C VAL A 62 1.24 -8.06 -5.46
N LEU A 63 0.77 -9.08 -6.16
CA LEU A 63 0.75 -10.44 -5.62
C LEU A 63 2.16 -10.99 -5.37
N LYS A 64 3.12 -10.64 -6.25
CA LYS A 64 4.52 -11.04 -6.12
C LYS A 64 5.22 -10.35 -4.95
N TYR A 65 5.10 -9.03 -4.84
CA TYR A 65 5.87 -8.23 -3.87
C TYR A 65 5.09 -7.87 -2.60
N GLY A 66 3.78 -8.11 -2.55
CA GLY A 66 2.94 -7.71 -1.40
C GLY A 66 3.33 -8.38 -0.07
N ARG A 67 4.06 -9.50 -0.13
CA ARG A 67 4.61 -10.22 1.02
C ARG A 67 6.04 -9.80 1.39
N ALA A 68 6.69 -8.95 0.59
CA ALA A 68 8.05 -8.46 0.80
C ALA A 68 8.08 -7.29 1.79
N HIS A 69 7.42 -7.43 2.94
CA HIS A 69 7.41 -6.43 4.01
C HIS A 69 7.28 -7.12 5.37
N SER A 70 7.80 -6.50 6.44
CA SER A 70 7.76 -7.09 7.79
C SER A 70 6.35 -7.18 8.37
N SER A 71 5.46 -6.27 7.97
CA SER A 71 4.01 -6.38 8.22
C SER A 71 3.34 -7.13 7.06
N PRO A 72 2.42 -8.06 7.34
CA PRO A 72 1.64 -8.80 6.34
C PRO A 72 0.65 -7.91 5.55
N ASN A 73 0.54 -6.63 5.90
CA ASN A 73 -0.42 -5.69 5.34
C ASN A 73 0.24 -4.61 4.49
N SER A 74 1.23 -3.91 5.04
CA SER A 74 1.81 -2.71 4.41
C SER A 74 2.42 -2.98 3.03
N GLY A 75 2.94 -4.20 2.81
CA GLY A 75 3.58 -4.56 1.54
C GLY A 75 2.63 -4.52 0.34
N TYR A 76 1.32 -4.73 0.51
CA TYR A 76 0.34 -4.73 -0.60
C TYR A 76 0.14 -3.33 -1.22
N PRO A 77 -0.28 -2.30 -0.46
CA PRO A 77 -0.40 -0.95 -1.00
C PRO A 77 0.96 -0.37 -1.42
N GLU A 78 2.04 -0.71 -0.72
CA GLU A 78 3.40 -0.30 -1.11
C GLU A 78 3.82 -0.90 -2.46
N SER A 79 3.49 -2.18 -2.69
CA SER A 79 3.72 -2.82 -4.00
C SER A 79 2.85 -2.21 -5.10
N ALA A 80 1.61 -1.79 -4.78
CA ALA A 80 0.75 -1.12 -5.74
C ALA A 80 1.33 0.23 -6.15
N MET A 81 1.89 0.97 -5.19
CA MET A 81 2.59 2.23 -5.42
C MET A 81 3.89 2.03 -6.21
N ALA A 82 4.67 0.99 -5.91
CA ALA A 82 5.88 0.67 -6.67
C ALA A 82 5.57 0.32 -8.13
N ALA A 83 4.49 -0.44 -8.35
CA ALA A 83 3.98 -0.72 -9.69
C ALA A 83 3.51 0.56 -10.40
N LEU A 84 2.82 1.46 -9.68
CA LEU A 84 2.36 2.75 -10.19
C LEU A 84 3.52 3.60 -10.70
N LEU A 85 4.53 3.79 -9.85
CA LEU A 85 5.66 4.67 -10.10
C LEU A 85 6.78 4.01 -10.93
N ASN A 86 6.64 2.74 -11.29
CA ASN A 86 7.70 1.94 -11.92
C ASN A 86 9.04 2.10 -11.17
N CYS A 87 9.03 1.85 -9.87
CA CYS A 87 10.21 1.98 -9.00
C CYS A 87 10.35 0.75 -8.11
N ARG A 88 11.30 0.80 -7.17
CA ARG A 88 11.39 -0.17 -6.08
C ARG A 88 11.41 0.53 -4.72
N PHE A 89 10.77 -0.08 -3.74
CA PHE A 89 10.80 0.33 -2.33
C PHE A 89 11.49 -0.71 -1.44
N GLY A 90 11.62 -0.39 -0.16
CA GLY A 90 12.29 -1.24 0.82
C GLY A 90 13.80 -1.32 0.61
N GLY A 91 14.36 -2.50 0.84
CA GLY A 91 15.80 -2.72 0.83
C GLY A 91 16.48 -2.54 2.20
N PRO A 92 17.76 -2.93 2.30
CA PRO A 92 18.52 -2.85 3.53
C PRO A 92 18.61 -1.41 4.05
N SER A 93 18.48 -1.24 5.36
CA SER A 93 18.55 0.08 6.03
C SER A 93 19.33 -0.04 7.33
N ILE A 94 20.04 1.02 7.72
CA ILE A 94 20.77 1.05 8.99
C ILE A 94 19.88 1.71 10.05
N TYR A 95 19.59 0.99 11.13
CA TYR A 95 18.88 1.50 12.30
C TYR A 95 19.76 1.34 13.54
N PHE A 96 19.98 2.41 14.29
CA PHE A 96 20.81 2.40 15.51
C PHE A 96 22.19 1.75 15.30
N GLY A 97 22.81 2.00 14.13
CA GLY A 97 24.10 1.42 13.75
C GLY A 97 24.07 -0.05 13.31
N GLN A 98 22.90 -0.71 13.32
CA GLN A 98 22.75 -2.10 12.87
C GLN A 98 22.12 -2.16 11.48
N LEU A 99 22.71 -2.97 10.60
CA LEU A 99 22.15 -3.29 9.30
C LEU A 99 20.89 -4.15 9.49
N CYS A 100 19.74 -3.60 9.10
CA CYS A 100 18.48 -4.32 9.03
C CYS A 100 18.23 -4.71 7.57
N GLU A 101 18.44 -5.97 7.24
CA GLU A 101 18.11 -6.49 5.92
C GLU A 101 16.59 -6.56 5.74
N LYS A 102 16.11 -5.94 4.66
CA LYS A 102 14.71 -6.00 4.25
C LYS A 102 14.67 -6.32 2.76
N PRO A 103 13.69 -7.10 2.29
CA PRO A 103 13.54 -7.36 0.88
C PRO A 103 13.19 -6.06 0.13
N TYR A 104 13.47 -6.05 -1.17
CA TYR A 104 12.99 -5.02 -2.07
C TYR A 104 11.57 -5.34 -2.55
N ILE A 105 10.76 -4.30 -2.71
CA ILE A 105 9.46 -4.34 -3.38
C ILE A 105 9.65 -3.74 -4.76
N GLY A 106 9.68 -4.58 -5.80
CA GLY A 106 10.02 -4.15 -7.16
C GLY A 106 11.50 -4.27 -7.51
N THR A 107 11.83 -3.95 -8.76
CA THR A 107 13.18 -4.14 -9.33
C THR A 107 13.79 -2.88 -9.90
N ASN A 108 12.99 -1.90 -10.32
CA ASN A 108 13.51 -0.72 -10.99
C ASN A 108 14.16 0.25 -9.99
N GLN A 109 15.49 0.30 -10.01
CA GLN A 109 16.25 1.26 -9.22
C GLN A 109 16.34 2.57 -9.97
N ARG A 110 15.50 3.53 -9.58
CA ARG A 110 15.58 4.90 -10.05
C ARG A 110 15.48 5.87 -8.88
N GLU A 111 15.96 7.08 -9.08
CA GLU A 111 15.74 8.16 -8.14
C GLU A 111 14.26 8.58 -8.13
N LEU A 112 13.73 8.83 -6.93
CA LEU A 112 12.37 9.33 -6.74
C LEU A 112 12.41 10.85 -6.65
N THR A 113 11.53 11.51 -7.39
CA THR A 113 11.43 12.96 -7.45
C THR A 113 10.24 13.47 -6.64
N LEU A 114 10.12 14.80 -6.52
CA LEU A 114 8.90 15.40 -5.95
C LEU A 114 7.65 15.05 -6.78
N GLU A 115 7.78 14.95 -8.10
CA GLU A 115 6.66 14.59 -8.98
C GLU A 115 6.13 13.19 -8.66
N ASP A 116 7.01 12.23 -8.35
CA ASP A 116 6.60 10.89 -7.92
C ASP A 116 5.81 10.91 -6.63
N CYS A 117 6.22 11.76 -5.68
CA CYS A 117 5.49 11.96 -4.43
C CYS A 117 4.08 12.50 -4.69
N GLU A 118 3.95 13.51 -5.56
CA GLU A 118 2.64 14.05 -5.94
C GLU A 118 1.76 13.02 -6.65
N ILE A 119 2.33 12.22 -7.56
CA ILE A 119 1.61 11.12 -8.22
C ILE A 119 1.10 10.13 -7.18
N GLY A 120 1.94 9.75 -6.22
CA GLY A 120 1.56 8.85 -5.13
C GLY A 120 0.45 9.40 -4.24
N VAL A 121 0.54 10.67 -3.86
CA VAL A 121 -0.49 11.36 -3.07
C VAL A 121 -1.81 11.43 -3.84
N ARG A 122 -1.78 11.81 -5.13
CA ARG A 122 -2.98 11.85 -5.98
C ARG A 122 -3.63 10.47 -6.11
N ALA A 123 -2.84 9.41 -6.29
CA ALA A 123 -3.36 8.05 -6.35
C ALA A 123 -4.00 7.63 -5.03
N ASN A 124 -3.40 7.98 -3.90
CA ASN A 124 -3.96 7.70 -2.59
C ASN A 124 -5.31 8.42 -2.37
N TYR A 125 -5.40 9.71 -2.69
CA TYR A 125 -6.66 10.46 -2.57
C TYR A 125 -7.76 9.92 -3.49
N ARG A 126 -7.43 9.46 -4.70
CA ARG A 126 -8.42 8.84 -5.59
C ARG A 126 -8.94 7.53 -5.01
N ALA A 127 -8.06 6.69 -4.49
CA ALA A 127 -8.45 5.45 -3.84
C ALA A 127 -9.35 5.70 -2.61
N GLU A 128 -8.99 6.68 -1.78
CA GLU A 128 -9.77 7.11 -0.62
C GLU A 128 -11.16 7.64 -1.01
N PHE A 129 -11.22 8.50 -2.02
CA PHE A 129 -12.47 9.06 -2.51
C PHE A 129 -13.41 7.96 -3.03
N VAL A 130 -12.90 7.04 -3.85
CA VAL A 130 -13.68 5.90 -4.35
C VAL A 130 -14.16 5.02 -3.19
N PHE A 131 -13.30 4.73 -2.22
CA PHE A 131 -13.67 3.92 -1.06
C PHE A 131 -14.75 4.60 -0.21
N THR A 132 -14.68 5.91 -0.05
CA THR A 132 -15.70 6.70 0.65
C THR A 132 -17.05 6.60 -0.04
N ILE A 133 -17.10 6.71 -1.37
CA ILE A 133 -18.33 6.51 -2.14
C ILE A 133 -18.89 5.09 -1.91
N ILE A 134 -18.04 4.06 -1.97
CA ILE A 134 -18.46 2.67 -1.73
C ILE A 134 -19.11 2.53 -0.35
N ILE A 135 -18.52 3.11 0.69
CA ILE A 135 -19.07 3.07 2.05
C ILE A 135 -20.43 3.78 2.11
N LEU A 136 -20.53 5.00 1.56
CA LEU A 136 -21.77 5.77 1.57
C LEU A 136 -22.90 5.05 0.79
N SER A 137 -22.60 4.50 -0.38
CA SER A 137 -23.57 3.73 -1.17
C SER A 137 -24.00 2.47 -0.43
N THR A 138 -23.07 1.72 0.15
CA THR A 138 -23.37 0.48 0.88
C THR A 138 -24.23 0.74 2.12
N THR A 139 -23.87 1.76 2.91
CA THR A 139 -24.64 2.15 4.10
C THR A 139 -26.03 2.64 3.75
N TYR A 140 -26.17 3.44 2.70
CA TYR A 140 -27.48 3.86 2.18
C TYR A 140 -28.34 2.66 1.74
N SER A 141 -27.77 1.71 0.99
CA SER A 141 -28.50 0.51 0.56
C SER A 141 -28.96 -0.35 1.74
N ILE A 142 -28.12 -0.53 2.76
CA ILE A 142 -28.49 -1.27 3.98
C ILE A 142 -29.63 -0.55 4.72
N TRP A 143 -29.54 0.78 4.84
CA TRP A 143 -30.59 1.57 5.47
C TRP A 143 -31.93 1.42 4.77
N GLN A 144 -31.94 1.48 3.43
CA GLN A 144 -33.15 1.24 2.64
C GLN A 144 -33.77 -0.13 2.94
N ILE A 145 -32.97 -1.20 2.95
CA ILE A 145 -33.47 -2.57 3.19
C ILE A 145 -34.07 -2.74 4.60
N LEU A 146 -33.52 -2.07 5.61
CA LEU A 146 -33.96 -2.22 7.00
C LEU A 146 -35.18 -1.37 7.37
N PHE A 147 -35.43 -0.28 6.64
CA PHE A 147 -36.45 0.73 6.97
C PHE A 147 -37.50 0.96 5.87
N SER A 148 -37.50 0.15 4.79
CA SER A 148 -38.58 0.05 3.79
C SER A 148 -39.54 -1.08 4.12
#